data_AF-A0A518EMP9-F1
#
_entry.id   AF-A0A518EMP9-F1
#
_cell.length_a   1.000
_cell.length_b   1.000
_cell.length_c   1.000
_cell.angle_alpha   90.00
_cell.angle_beta   90.00
_cell.angle_gamma   90.00
#
_symmetry.space_group_name_H-M   'P 1'
#
loop_
_entity.id
_entity.type
_entity.pdbx_description
1 polymer ?
#
loop_
_entity_poly.entity_id
_entity_poly.type
_entity_poly.pdbx_seq_one_letter_code
_entity_poly.pdbx_strand_id
1 'polypeptide(L)'
;MRLTKALPSILGATLLATLSACGGDAAADPMALIQKGDYAAAIAAIEPQLKTVEKGTDAHKDLVIGYTEALSAENPGKAKDFFLKTMTEQKDFIDPADVKYVVNRMAKQGHLSEAIDVMDRGKKTWPEDETIVVVLGELQKAVESSGDKGALDKLKGLGYL
;
A
#
# COMPACT_ATOMS: atom_id res chain seq x y z
N MET A 1 62.62 -8.19 -55.67
CA MET A 1 61.89 -7.84 -56.90
C MET A 1 60.67 -8.74 -57.05
N ARG A 2 59.51 -8.31 -56.51
CA ARG A 2 58.16 -8.64 -56.97
C ARG A 2 57.29 -7.43 -56.59
N LEU A 3 56.83 -6.70 -57.62
CA LEU A 3 55.84 -5.64 -57.54
C LEU A 3 54.42 -6.23 -57.53
N THR A 4 53.44 -5.33 -57.29
CA THR A 4 51.96 -5.46 -57.32
C THR A 4 51.33 -5.66 -55.93
N LYS A 5 50.32 -4.91 -55.48
CA LYS A 5 49.36 -4.02 -56.16
C LYS A 5 48.67 -3.07 -55.14
N ALA A 6 48.28 -1.88 -55.64
CA ALA A 6 47.37 -0.83 -55.16
C ALA A 6 46.04 -1.32 -54.51
N LEU A 7 45.15 -0.56 -53.84
CA LEU A 7 44.96 0.81 -53.27
C LEU A 7 43.72 0.68 -52.30
N PRO A 8 43.32 1.72 -51.52
CA PRO A 8 42.30 1.68 -50.47
C PRO A 8 40.87 1.96 -50.96
N SER A 9 39.85 1.55 -50.19
CA SER A 9 38.50 2.14 -50.17
C SER A 9 37.67 1.53 -49.02
N ILE A 10 37.25 2.33 -48.04
CA ILE A 10 35.91 2.96 -47.90
C ILE A 10 34.90 2.05 -47.16
N LEU A 11 34.54 2.51 -45.95
CA LEU A 11 33.20 2.54 -45.35
C LEU A 11 32.48 1.23 -44.95
N GLY A 12 32.07 1.23 -43.69
CA GLY A 12 31.10 0.32 -43.07
C GLY A 12 31.33 0.34 -41.56
N ALA A 13 30.88 1.33 -40.77
CA ALA A 13 29.47 1.53 -40.39
C ALA A 13 28.74 0.17 -40.37
N THR A 14 28.46 -0.44 -39.22
CA THR A 14 27.50 0.08 -38.26
C THR A 14 27.66 -0.67 -36.94
N LEU A 15 27.89 0.09 -35.87
CA LEU A 15 27.83 -0.35 -34.49
C LEU A 15 26.35 -0.60 -34.14
N LEU A 16 25.87 -1.83 -34.25
CA LEU A 16 24.56 -2.23 -33.72
C LEU A 16 24.71 -2.60 -32.25
N ALA A 17 24.89 -1.56 -31.42
CA ALA A 17 24.57 -1.64 -30.01
C ALA A 17 23.04 -1.58 -29.91
N THR A 18 22.38 -2.74 -29.91
CA THR A 18 20.98 -2.83 -29.48
C THR A 18 20.94 -2.64 -27.97
N LEU A 19 21.04 -1.38 -27.54
CA LEU A 19 20.49 -0.94 -26.27
C LEU A 19 18.97 -1.11 -26.39
N SER A 20 18.46 -2.20 -25.84
CA SER A 20 17.05 -2.30 -25.48
C SER A 20 16.77 -1.19 -24.48
N ALA A 21 16.33 -0.05 -25.00
CA ALA A 21 15.75 1.04 -24.24
C ALA A 21 14.42 0.56 -23.65
N CYS A 22 14.48 -0.14 -22.52
CA CYS A 22 13.47 -0.02 -21.47
C CYS A 22 13.90 1.11 -20.53
N GLY A 23 14.10 2.30 -21.11
CA GLY A 23 14.13 3.55 -20.37
C GLY A 23 12.68 3.99 -20.13
N GLY A 24 11.95 3.23 -19.31
CA GLY A 24 10.89 3.84 -18.53
C GLY A 24 11.60 4.49 -17.36
N ASP A 25 11.38 5.78 -17.10
CA ASP A 25 11.73 6.37 -15.81
C ASP A 25 11.36 5.35 -14.74
N ALA A 26 12.34 4.86 -13.99
CA ALA A 26 12.08 3.96 -12.89
C ALA A 26 11.24 4.75 -11.90
N ALA A 27 9.92 4.66 -12.02
CA ALA A 27 8.99 5.29 -11.12
C ALA A 27 9.46 4.94 -9.71
N ALA A 28 9.65 5.95 -8.87
CA ALA A 28 10.17 5.75 -7.54
C ALA A 28 9.34 4.66 -6.84
N ASP A 29 10.03 3.71 -6.21
CA ASP A 29 9.39 2.64 -5.46
C ASP A 29 8.36 3.25 -4.50
N PRO A 30 7.06 2.94 -4.65
CA PRO A 30 6.04 3.56 -3.84
C PRO A 30 6.23 3.30 -2.35
N MET A 31 6.81 2.17 -1.96
CA MET A 31 7.07 1.89 -0.54
C MET A 31 8.17 2.80 0.00
N ALA A 32 9.18 3.12 -0.82
CA ALA A 32 10.20 4.09 -0.46
C ALA A 32 9.63 5.52 -0.36
N LEU A 33 8.61 5.87 -1.16
CA LEU A 33 7.89 7.15 -1.04
C LEU A 33 7.10 7.22 0.28
N ILE A 34 6.37 6.16 0.64
CA ILE A 34 5.66 6.03 1.91
C ILE A 34 6.62 6.19 3.10
N GLN A 35 7.79 5.53 3.06
CA GLN A 35 8.79 5.64 4.11
C GLN A 35 9.35 7.05 4.29
N LYS A 36 9.39 7.85 3.20
CA LYS A 36 9.78 9.25 3.22
C LYS A 36 8.64 10.20 3.63
N GLY A 37 7.42 9.68 3.77
CA GLY A 37 6.21 10.47 4.02
C GLY A 37 5.67 11.20 2.79
N ASP A 38 6.12 10.86 1.58
CA ASP A 38 5.60 11.43 0.34
C ASP A 38 4.37 10.63 -0.13
N TYR A 39 3.29 10.76 0.63
CA TYR A 39 2.08 9.97 0.46
C TYR A 39 1.34 10.31 -0.84
N ALA A 40 1.34 11.58 -1.25
CA ALA A 40 0.76 12.00 -2.52
C ALA A 40 1.49 11.38 -3.72
N ALA A 41 2.83 11.37 -3.73
CA ALA A 41 3.58 10.70 -4.79
C ALA A 41 3.40 9.18 -4.74
N ALA A 42 3.35 8.59 -3.55
CA ALA A 42 3.09 7.16 -3.39
C ALA A 42 1.73 6.76 -3.98
N ILE A 43 0.67 7.53 -3.69
CA ILE A 43 -0.67 7.35 -4.27
C ILE A 43 -0.58 7.37 -5.80
N ALA A 44 0.04 8.40 -6.37
CA ALA A 44 0.18 8.55 -7.82
C ALA A 44 0.95 7.39 -8.46
N ALA A 45 1.94 6.82 -7.76
CA ALA A 45 2.73 5.69 -8.22
C ALA A 45 1.99 4.33 -8.08
N ILE A 46 1.15 4.15 -7.06
CA ILE A 46 0.44 2.89 -6.79
C ILE A 46 -0.82 2.74 -7.64
N GLU A 47 -1.60 3.81 -7.83
CA GLU A 47 -2.87 3.75 -8.58
C GLU A 47 -2.78 3.10 -9.98
N PRO A 48 -1.76 3.37 -10.83
CA PRO A 48 -1.64 2.65 -12.10
C PRO A 48 -1.25 1.19 -11.91
N GLN A 49 -0.42 0.86 -10.91
CA GLN A 49 0.02 -0.51 -10.66
C GLN A 49 -1.12 -1.40 -10.16
N LEU A 50 -2.01 -0.89 -9.30
CA LEU A 50 -3.21 -1.61 -8.84
C LEU A 50 -4.16 -2.00 -9.99
N LYS A 51 -4.11 -1.30 -11.14
CA LYS A 51 -4.92 -1.63 -12.32
C LYS A 51 -4.35 -2.80 -13.13
N THR A 52 -3.04 -3.04 -13.02
CA THR A 52 -2.32 -3.98 -13.89
C THR A 52 -1.75 -5.19 -13.15
N VAL A 53 -1.52 -5.07 -11.84
CA VAL A 53 -1.01 -6.17 -11.01
C VAL A 53 -2.00 -7.33 -11.00
N GLU A 54 -1.49 -8.55 -11.02
CA GLU A 54 -2.31 -9.75 -10.90
C GLU A 54 -2.96 -9.82 -9.51
N LYS A 55 -4.29 -9.86 -9.48
CA LYS A 55 -5.07 -9.87 -8.24
C LYS A 55 -4.81 -11.14 -7.44
N GLY A 56 -4.85 -11.02 -6.11
CA GLY A 56 -4.65 -12.13 -5.19
C GLY A 56 -3.18 -12.53 -4.94
N THR A 57 -2.23 -11.91 -5.65
CA THR A 57 -0.79 -12.13 -5.41
C THR A 57 -0.27 -11.31 -4.23
N ASP A 58 0.90 -11.68 -3.69
CA ASP A 58 1.58 -10.91 -2.65
C ASP A 58 1.91 -9.48 -3.12
N ALA A 59 2.35 -9.32 -4.38
CA ALA A 59 2.59 -8.00 -4.96
C ALA A 59 1.32 -7.14 -5.01
N HIS A 60 0.16 -7.74 -5.27
CA HIS A 60 -1.11 -7.05 -5.17
C HIS A 60 -1.46 -6.69 -3.73
N LYS A 61 -1.15 -7.56 -2.75
CA LYS A 61 -1.37 -7.27 -1.32
C LYS A 61 -0.51 -6.10 -0.86
N ASP A 62 0.77 -6.09 -1.20
CA ASP A 62 1.70 -5.01 -0.87
C ASP A 62 1.19 -3.66 -1.41
N LEU A 63 0.71 -3.64 -2.65
CA LEU A 63 0.12 -2.44 -3.25
C LEU A 63 -1.18 -2.01 -2.56
N VAL A 64 -2.06 -2.95 -2.18
CA VAL A 64 -3.29 -2.64 -1.43
C VAL A 64 -2.95 -2.02 -0.08
N ILE A 65 -2.05 -2.63 0.68
CA ILE A 65 -1.67 -2.16 2.02
C ILE A 65 -0.96 -0.80 1.94
N GLY A 66 -0.01 -0.65 1.02
CA GLY A 66 0.67 0.62 0.81
C GLY A 66 -0.26 1.73 0.33
N TYR A 67 -1.22 1.43 -0.55
CA TYR A 67 -2.22 2.41 -1.00
C TYR A 67 -3.13 2.83 0.15
N THR A 68 -3.60 1.88 0.97
CA THR A 68 -4.39 2.19 2.16
C THR A 68 -3.60 3.07 3.13
N GLU A 69 -2.31 2.78 3.37
CA GLU A 69 -1.49 3.62 4.23
C GLU A 69 -1.33 5.05 3.68
N ALA A 70 -0.95 5.18 2.42
CA ALA A 70 -0.73 6.48 1.80
C ALA A 70 -2.04 7.29 1.76
N LEU A 71 -3.15 6.63 1.41
CA LEU A 71 -4.48 7.24 1.52
C LEU A 71 -4.83 7.61 2.96
N SER A 72 -4.39 6.86 3.98
CA SER A 72 -4.76 7.19 5.36
C SER A 72 -4.22 8.56 5.76
N ALA A 73 -3.04 8.94 5.28
CA ALA A 73 -2.46 10.25 5.54
C ALA A 73 -3.15 11.41 4.77
N GLU A 74 -3.63 11.15 3.56
CA GLU A 74 -4.20 12.19 2.67
C GLU A 74 -5.73 12.28 2.73
N ASN A 75 -6.38 11.13 2.88
CA ASN A 75 -7.84 10.96 2.85
C ASN A 75 -8.25 9.68 3.62
N PRO A 76 -8.30 9.73 4.96
CA PRO A 76 -8.56 8.56 5.79
C PRO A 76 -9.91 7.90 5.50
N GLY A 77 -10.93 8.68 5.14
CA GLY A 77 -12.23 8.14 4.71
C GLY A 77 -12.11 7.25 3.48
N LYS A 78 -11.40 7.71 2.44
CA LYS A 78 -11.13 6.91 1.23
C LYS A 78 -10.26 5.69 1.53
N ALA A 79 -9.28 5.80 2.43
CA ALA A 79 -8.45 4.68 2.84
C ALA A 79 -9.28 3.55 3.48
N LYS A 80 -10.15 3.92 4.42
CA LYS A 80 -11.09 3.01 5.08
C LYS A 80 -12.03 2.35 4.07
N ASP A 81 -12.69 3.14 3.21
CA ASP A 81 -13.62 2.59 2.22
C ASP A 81 -12.92 1.62 1.25
N PHE A 82 -11.72 1.96 0.79
CA PHE A 82 -10.92 1.10 -0.09
C PHE A 82 -10.53 -0.24 0.59
N PHE A 83 -10.05 -0.18 1.83
CA PHE A 83 -9.63 -1.38 2.54
C PHE A 83 -10.81 -2.30 2.88
N LEU A 84 -11.91 -1.73 3.38
CA LEU A 84 -13.14 -2.48 3.69
C LEU A 84 -13.77 -3.12 2.45
N LYS A 85 -13.73 -2.41 1.31
CA LYS A 85 -14.17 -2.96 0.02
C LYS A 85 -13.28 -4.14 -0.37
N THR A 86 -11.96 -4.02 -0.23
CA THR A 86 -11.03 -5.12 -0.51
C THR A 86 -11.29 -6.34 0.36
N MET A 87 -11.46 -6.17 1.67
CA MET A 87 -11.83 -7.26 2.60
C MET A 87 -13.15 -7.95 2.22
N THR A 88 -14.07 -7.23 1.58
CA THR A 88 -15.39 -7.75 1.21
C THR A 88 -15.37 -8.48 -0.13
N GLU A 89 -14.66 -7.94 -1.11
CA GLU A 89 -14.61 -8.49 -2.48
C GLU A 89 -13.60 -9.62 -2.63
N GLN A 90 -12.57 -9.68 -1.78
CA GLN A 90 -11.48 -10.65 -1.87
C GLN A 90 -11.36 -11.42 -0.56
N LYS A 91 -12.20 -12.45 -0.42
CA LYS A 91 -12.16 -13.35 0.75
C LYS A 91 -10.78 -13.99 0.87
N ASP A 92 -10.30 -14.12 2.11
CA ASP A 92 -9.02 -14.73 2.48
C ASP A 92 -7.77 -14.01 1.94
N PHE A 93 -7.93 -12.90 1.21
CA PHE A 93 -6.82 -12.09 0.72
C PHE A 93 -6.23 -11.21 1.81
N ILE A 94 -7.08 -10.66 2.70
CA ILE A 94 -6.67 -9.91 3.87
C ILE A 94 -6.69 -10.84 5.08
N ASP A 95 -5.64 -10.79 5.89
CA ASP A 95 -5.52 -11.57 7.12
C ASP A 95 -5.51 -10.68 8.38
N PRO A 96 -5.51 -11.27 9.59
CA PRO A 96 -5.46 -10.49 10.83
C PRO A 96 -4.25 -9.55 10.97
N ALA A 97 -3.09 -9.91 10.41
CA ALA A 97 -1.89 -9.08 10.49
C ALA A 97 -2.02 -7.83 9.60
N ASP A 98 -2.68 -7.96 8.44
CA ASP A 98 -3.01 -6.84 7.56
C ASP A 98 -3.96 -5.85 8.27
N VAL A 99 -5.00 -6.35 8.94
CA VAL A 99 -5.92 -5.50 9.73
C VAL A 99 -5.17 -4.77 10.84
N LYS A 100 -4.33 -5.50 11.60
CA LYS A 100 -3.46 -4.91 12.62
C LYS A 100 -2.64 -3.76 12.06
N TYR A 101 -2.01 -3.98 10.91
CA TYR A 101 -1.18 -2.97 10.28
C TYR A 101 -1.96 -1.69 9.97
N VAL A 102 -3.09 -1.83 9.26
CA VAL A 102 -3.92 -0.70 8.84
C VAL A 102 -4.51 0.05 10.03
N VAL A 103 -5.08 -0.67 11.02
CA VAL A 103 -5.63 -0.07 12.24
C VAL A 103 -4.56 0.73 12.98
N ASN A 104 -3.38 0.14 13.18
CA ASN A 104 -2.30 0.82 13.90
C ASN A 104 -1.74 2.02 13.13
N ARG A 105 -1.71 1.97 11.79
CA ARG A 105 -1.31 3.11 10.96
C ARG A 105 -2.31 4.27 11.08
N MET A 106 -3.61 3.99 10.89
CA MET A 106 -4.67 5.00 11.02
C MET A 106 -4.70 5.61 12.42
N ALA A 107 -4.61 4.77 13.47
CA ALA A 107 -4.60 5.25 14.85
C ALA A 107 -3.38 6.14 15.16
N LYS A 108 -2.18 5.76 14.69
CA LYS A 108 -0.97 6.60 14.83
C LYS A 108 -1.06 7.94 14.13
N GLN A 109 -1.83 8.02 13.04
CA GLN A 109 -2.10 9.26 12.32
C GLN A 109 -3.27 10.07 12.93
N GLY A 110 -3.89 9.57 14.01
CA GLY A 110 -5.01 10.23 14.69
C GLY A 110 -6.38 9.96 14.04
N HIS A 111 -6.46 9.09 13.04
CA HIS A 111 -7.68 8.73 12.32
C HIS A 111 -8.43 7.62 13.06
N LEU A 112 -8.80 7.89 14.31
CA LEU A 112 -9.35 6.89 15.22
C LEU A 112 -10.74 6.39 14.79
N SER A 113 -11.59 7.27 14.26
CA SER A 113 -12.92 6.87 13.77
C SER A 113 -12.82 5.83 12.64
N GLU A 114 -11.95 6.07 11.67
CA GLU A 114 -11.70 5.16 10.55
C GLU A 114 -11.02 3.86 11.00
N ALA A 115 -10.05 3.96 11.92
CA ALA A 115 -9.41 2.79 12.52
C ALA A 115 -10.43 1.88 13.22
N ILE A 116 -11.43 2.46 13.92
CA ILE A 116 -12.52 1.71 14.56
C ILE A 116 -13.36 0.96 13.53
N ASP A 117 -13.68 1.55 12.38
CA ASP A 117 -14.46 0.87 11.33
C ASP A 117 -13.71 -0.34 10.76
N VAL A 118 -12.41 -0.19 10.51
CA VAL A 118 -11.57 -1.30 10.04
C VAL A 118 -11.45 -2.38 11.12
N MET A 119 -11.25 -1.98 12.38
CA MET A 119 -11.17 -2.91 13.50
C MET A 119 -12.47 -3.67 13.72
N ASP A 120 -13.62 -3.01 13.62
CA ASP A 120 -14.94 -3.64 13.74
C ASP A 120 -15.16 -4.70 12.67
N ARG A 121 -14.79 -4.42 11.42
CA ARG A 121 -14.82 -5.42 10.35
C ARG A 121 -13.89 -6.59 10.65
N GLY A 122 -12.69 -6.32 11.13
CA GLY A 122 -11.73 -7.33 11.57
C GLY A 122 -12.31 -8.24 12.66
N LYS A 123 -12.88 -7.65 13.72
CA LYS A 123 -13.48 -8.38 14.84
C LYS A 123 -14.68 -9.23 14.43
N LYS A 124 -15.51 -8.75 13.50
CA LYS A 124 -16.62 -9.55 12.94
C LYS A 124 -16.14 -10.71 12.07
N THR A 125 -14.98 -10.58 11.43
CA THR A 125 -14.43 -11.62 10.55
C THR A 125 -13.68 -12.69 11.35
N TRP A 126 -12.89 -12.26 12.33
CA TRP A 126 -12.07 -13.12 13.19
C TRP A 126 -12.33 -12.80 14.66
N PRO A 127 -13.49 -13.21 15.21
CA PRO A 127 -13.92 -12.83 16.54
C PRO A 127 -13.01 -13.35 17.66
N GLU A 128 -12.26 -14.42 17.44
CA GLU A 128 -11.42 -15.04 18.48
C GLU A 128 -9.93 -14.99 18.15
N ASP A 129 -9.55 -14.37 17.03
CA ASP A 129 -8.14 -14.26 16.65
C ASP A 129 -7.38 -13.35 17.63
N GLU A 130 -6.27 -13.87 18.16
CA GLU A 130 -5.47 -13.19 19.18
C GLU A 130 -4.93 -11.84 18.68
N THR A 131 -4.54 -11.74 17.40
CA THR A 131 -4.03 -10.50 16.81
C THR A 131 -5.12 -9.43 16.81
N ILE A 132 -6.33 -9.79 16.38
CA ILE A 132 -7.50 -8.90 16.38
C ILE A 132 -7.88 -8.46 17.79
N VAL A 133 -7.89 -9.39 18.76
CA VAL A 133 -8.20 -9.08 20.17
C VAL A 133 -7.17 -8.10 20.76
N VAL A 134 -5.89 -8.34 20.52
CA VAL A 134 -4.81 -7.46 21.01
C VAL A 134 -4.94 -6.07 20.41
N VAL A 135 -5.14 -5.96 19.10
CA VAL A 135 -5.24 -4.66 18.42
C VAL A 135 -6.49 -3.89 18.84
N LEU A 136 -7.62 -4.57 19.08
CA LEU A 136 -8.80 -3.91 19.64
C LEU A 136 -8.49 -3.30 21.01
N GLY A 137 -7.76 -4.02 21.86
CA GLY A 137 -7.29 -3.51 23.16
C GLY A 137 -6.32 -2.33 23.04
N GLU A 138 -5.41 -2.34 22.07
CA GLU A 138 -4.52 -1.22 21.78
C GLU A 138 -5.30 0.01 21.29
N LEU A 139 -6.28 -0.19 20.41
CA LEU A 139 -7.13 0.87 19.88
C LEU A 139 -8.04 1.48 20.96
N GLN A 140 -8.63 0.66 21.83
CA GLN A 140 -9.40 1.14 22.99
C GLN A 140 -8.57 2.12 23.83
N LYS A 141 -7.34 1.72 24.21
CA LYS A 141 -6.42 2.57 24.97
C LYS A 141 -6.06 3.85 24.24
N ALA A 142 -5.82 3.77 22.91
CA ALA A 142 -5.51 4.93 22.09
C ALA A 142 -6.67 5.94 22.07
N VAL A 143 -7.91 5.46 21.96
CA VAL A 143 -9.12 6.28 21.97
C VAL A 143 -9.37 6.91 23.35
N GLU A 144 -9.23 6.13 24.43
CA GLU A 144 -9.36 6.66 25.79
C GLU A 144 -8.32 7.74 26.09
N SER A 145 -7.09 7.57 25.59
CA SER A 145 -5.99 8.50 25.81
C SER A 145 -6.04 9.74 24.91
N SER A 146 -6.74 9.70 23.76
CA SER A 146 -6.78 10.80 22.81
C SER A 146 -7.72 11.93 23.22
N GLY A 147 -8.72 11.63 24.06
CA GLY A 147 -9.81 12.56 24.38
C GLY A 147 -10.81 12.77 23.24
N ASP A 148 -10.73 11.98 22.16
CA ASP A 148 -11.67 12.03 21.05
C ASP A 148 -13.01 11.41 21.46
N LYS A 149 -13.96 12.28 21.82
CA LYS A 149 -15.32 11.87 22.22
C LYS A 149 -16.07 11.12 21.12
N GLY A 150 -15.85 11.48 19.85
CA GLY A 150 -16.52 10.83 18.73
C GLY A 150 -16.06 9.38 18.57
N ALA A 151 -14.74 9.16 18.65
CA ALA A 151 -14.16 7.83 18.63
C ALA A 151 -14.59 7.01 19.87
N LEU A 152 -14.62 7.63 21.05
CA LEU A 152 -15.05 6.99 22.29
C LEU A 152 -16.52 6.53 22.23
N ASP A 153 -17.41 7.41 21.78
CA ASP A 153 -18.84 7.10 21.64
C ASP A 153 -19.07 6.01 20.59
N LYS A 154 -18.25 5.98 19.52
CA LYS A 154 -18.29 4.93 18.51
C LYS A 154 -17.91 3.56 19.08
N LEU A 155 -16.82 3.46 19.85
CA LEU A 155 -16.45 2.21 20.51
C LEU A 155 -17.55 1.70 21.45
N LYS A 156 -18.15 2.59 22.25
CA LYS A 156 -19.28 2.24 23.12
C LYS A 156 -20.50 1.76 22.33
N GLY A 157 -20.84 2.45 21.25
CA GLY A 157 -21.95 2.09 20.37
C GLY A 157 -21.79 0.71 19.71
N LEU A 158 -20.55 0.25 19.55
CA LEU A 158 -20.22 -1.09 19.04
C LEU A 158 -20.11 -2.15 20.15
N GLY A 159 -20.22 -1.76 21.43
CA GLY A 159 -20.07 -2.66 22.57
C GLY A 159 -18.62 -3.06 22.87
N TYR A 160 -17.66 -2.23 22.45
CA TYR A 160 -16.23 -2.45 22.69
C TYR A 160 -15.72 -1.72 23.94
N LEU A 161 -16.54 -0.95 24.64
CA LEU A 161 -16.22 -0.31 25.93
C LEU A 161 -17.40 -0.40 26.87
#